data_AF-A0A4Y2TYQ0-F1
#
_entry.id   AF-A0A4Y2TYQ0-F1
#
_cell.length_a   1.000
_cell.length_b   1.000
_cell.length_c   1.000
_cell.angle_alpha   90.00
_cell.angle_beta   90.00
_cell.angle_gamma   90.00
#
_symmetry.space_group_name_H-M   'P 1'
#
loop_
_entity.id
_entity.type
_entity.pdbx_description
1 polymer ?
#
loop_
_entity_poly.entity_id
_entity_poly.type
_entity_poly.pdbx_seq_one_letter_code
_entity_poly.pdbx_strand_id
1 'polypeptide(L)'
;HWPQECKSVTDIDVRVQSLKIACRCFLCANKGHNVRSCRRKDKAFCIKCRRKHHVSICKNSNPHLIPLTTANQVNIFASNVTHLQTAKVFITGPTGIIKLTRCILDGGSQSSFVSTRLVDILNLKVSSTDNLEVRGFESHSSETKPRRRVQLELSSTWNKSSVSLSAFESSDTYAPHQTVPTDITLFARQKKMKLADPYEKTDNLPIEVWIGDDFYWTVITVKSPKQLTESLVLMPSVFGWILSSSRSMTNMSIAHEYSYI
;
A
#
# COMPACT_ATOMS: atom_id res chain seq x y z
N HIS A 1 -1.94 4.10 -28.42
CA HIS A 1 -0.96 3.62 -27.42
C HIS A 1 -0.48 4.81 -26.58
N TRP A 2 0.01 4.59 -25.36
CA TRP A 2 0.57 5.67 -24.55
C TRP A 2 1.89 6.17 -25.14
N PRO A 3 2.25 7.46 -25.01
CA PRO A 3 3.46 8.00 -25.65
C PRO A 3 4.76 7.30 -25.20
N GLN A 4 4.82 6.78 -23.96
CA GLN A 4 5.95 6.01 -23.46
C GLN A 4 6.03 4.56 -23.99
N GLU A 5 4.98 4.07 -24.65
CA GLU A 5 4.89 2.71 -25.21
C GLU A 5 4.98 2.71 -26.75
N CYS A 6 5.34 3.86 -27.34
CA CYS A 6 5.44 4.01 -28.79
C CYS A 6 6.64 3.21 -29.32
N LYS A 7 6.34 2.05 -29.94
CA LYS A 7 7.33 1.19 -30.60
C LYS A 7 7.68 1.65 -32.03
N SER A 8 6.87 2.52 -32.63
CA SER A 8 7.07 2.99 -34.01
C SER A 8 8.09 4.12 -34.13
N VAL A 9 8.27 4.92 -33.08
CA VAL A 9 9.27 5.99 -33.04
C VAL A 9 10.09 5.78 -31.79
N THR A 10 11.24 5.13 -31.90
CA THR A 10 12.08 4.76 -30.74
C THR A 10 13.09 5.85 -30.39
N ASP A 11 13.67 6.50 -31.40
CA ASP A 11 14.62 7.60 -31.27
C ASP A 11 14.00 8.84 -30.60
N ILE A 12 14.72 9.43 -29.64
CA ILE A 12 14.24 10.55 -28.83
C ILE A 12 14.09 11.81 -29.67
N ASP A 13 15.03 12.10 -30.56
CA ASP A 13 15.01 13.31 -31.38
C ASP A 13 13.92 13.24 -32.45
N VAL A 14 13.73 12.07 -33.07
CA VAL A 14 12.60 11.81 -33.97
C VAL A 14 11.27 11.95 -33.22
N ARG A 15 11.19 11.50 -31.96
CA ARG A 15 9.98 11.63 -31.14
C ARG A 15 9.69 13.08 -30.77
N VAL A 16 10.70 13.86 -30.42
CA VAL A 16 10.57 15.31 -30.18
C VAL A 16 10.05 16.00 -31.44
N GLN A 17 10.59 15.65 -32.61
CA GLN A 17 10.18 16.26 -33.86
C GLN A 17 8.75 15.86 -34.25
N SER A 18 8.36 14.61 -34.03
CA SER A 18 7.00 14.14 -34.23
C SER A 18 5.99 14.87 -33.33
N LEU A 19 6.35 15.15 -32.07
CA LEU A 19 5.50 15.94 -31.16
C LEU A 19 5.36 17.41 -31.62
N LYS A 20 6.42 18.00 -32.19
CA LYS A 20 6.35 19.36 -32.79
C LYS A 20 5.40 19.40 -33.96
N ILE A 21 5.58 18.50 -34.93
CA ILE A 21 4.76 18.42 -36.15
C ILE A 21 3.29 18.19 -35.78
N ALA A 22 3.03 17.34 -34.77
CA ALA A 22 1.68 17.04 -34.32
C ALA A 22 1.07 18.08 -33.36
N CYS A 23 1.76 19.20 -33.09
CA CYS A 23 1.36 20.24 -32.13
C CYS A 23 0.96 19.68 -30.75
N ARG A 24 1.78 18.77 -30.22
CA ARG A 24 1.55 18.11 -28.92
C ARG A 24 2.45 18.70 -27.85
N CYS A 25 1.89 18.87 -26.66
CA CYS A 25 2.60 19.34 -25.48
C CYS A 25 3.73 18.38 -25.09
N PHE A 26 4.95 18.89 -24.91
CA PHE A 26 6.08 18.06 -24.50
C PHE A 26 6.01 17.52 -23.07
N LEU A 27 5.08 17.98 -22.23
CA LEU A 27 4.93 17.50 -20.86
C LEU A 27 3.90 16.37 -20.74
N CYS A 28 2.82 16.43 -21.52
CA CYS A 28 1.69 15.49 -21.40
C CYS A 28 1.32 14.78 -22.72
N ALA A 29 1.97 15.12 -23.83
CA ALA A 29 1.72 14.64 -25.19
C ALA A 29 0.31 14.90 -25.77
N ASN A 30 -0.52 15.70 -25.09
CA ASN A 30 -1.85 16.09 -25.60
C ASN A 30 -1.73 17.24 -26.62
N LYS A 31 -2.66 17.28 -27.58
CA LYS A 31 -2.72 18.34 -28.60
C LYS A 31 -3.25 19.66 -28.03
N GLY A 32 -3.01 20.76 -28.76
CA GLY A 32 -3.69 22.04 -28.56
C GLY A 32 -3.10 22.94 -27.46
N HIS A 33 -1.96 22.56 -26.87
CA HIS A 33 -1.24 23.43 -25.93
C HIS A 33 0.26 23.07 -25.87
N ASN A 34 1.06 23.99 -25.32
CA ASN A 34 2.48 23.78 -25.03
C ASN A 34 2.70 23.60 -23.52
N VAL A 35 3.96 23.38 -23.11
CA VAL A 35 4.31 23.14 -21.69
C VAL A 35 3.92 24.31 -20.78
N ARG A 36 4.05 25.57 -21.25
CA ARG A 36 3.74 26.78 -20.47
C ARG A 36 2.23 26.91 -20.18
N SER A 37 1.40 26.46 -21.11
CA SER A 37 -0.07 26.48 -21.00
C SER A 37 -0.66 25.14 -20.57
N CYS A 38 0.17 24.19 -20.12
CA CYS A 38 -0.30 22.87 -19.73
C CYS A 38 -0.98 22.91 -18.35
N ARG A 39 -2.21 22.39 -18.24
CA ARG A 39 -2.93 22.23 -16.96
C ARG A 39 -2.14 21.42 -15.91
N ARG A 40 -1.16 20.60 -16.34
CA ARG A 40 -0.30 19.80 -15.46
C ARG A 40 1.07 20.42 -15.19
N LYS A 41 1.37 21.64 -15.65
CA LYS A 41 2.73 22.25 -15.62
C LYS A 41 3.37 22.38 -14.23
N ASP A 42 2.56 22.41 -13.18
CA ASP A 42 3.01 22.54 -11.79
C ASP A 42 2.92 21.23 -10.99
N LYS A 43 2.31 20.19 -11.59
CA LYS A 43 2.05 18.89 -10.95
C LYS A 43 2.73 17.71 -11.66
N ALA A 44 3.31 17.93 -12.83
CA ALA A 44 3.92 16.89 -13.64
C ALA A 44 5.38 17.21 -13.95
N PHE A 45 6.23 16.20 -13.76
CA PHE A 45 7.66 16.25 -14.00
C PHE A 45 8.11 14.92 -14.62
N CYS A 46 9.21 14.94 -15.36
CA CYS A 46 9.81 13.73 -15.89
C CYS A 46 10.27 12.82 -14.75
N ILE A 47 9.84 11.57 -14.78
CA ILE A 47 10.22 10.60 -13.74
C ILE A 47 11.71 10.24 -13.75
N LYS A 48 12.43 10.45 -14.87
CA LYS A 48 13.87 10.16 -14.99
C LYS A 48 14.77 11.26 -14.43
N CYS A 49 14.40 12.53 -14.60
CA CYS A 49 15.29 13.67 -14.28
C CYS A 49 14.61 14.85 -13.59
N ARG A 50 13.33 14.70 -13.21
CA ARG A 50 12.51 15.72 -12.52
C ARG A 50 12.34 17.06 -13.26
N ARG A 51 12.70 17.15 -14.54
CA ARG A 51 12.47 18.35 -15.39
C ARG A 51 11.10 18.33 -16.08
N LYS A 52 10.63 19.49 -16.57
CA LYS A 52 9.30 19.66 -17.21
C LYS A 52 9.25 19.11 -18.65
N HIS A 53 9.26 17.78 -18.79
CA HIS A 53 8.99 17.07 -20.04
C HIS A 53 8.40 15.67 -19.78
N HIS A 54 7.83 15.07 -20.82
CA HIS A 54 7.30 13.73 -20.82
C HIS A 54 8.45 12.71 -20.83
N VAL A 55 8.34 11.64 -20.04
CA VAL A 55 9.43 10.65 -19.87
C VAL A 55 9.95 10.06 -21.19
N SER A 56 9.09 9.94 -22.20
CA SER A 56 9.44 9.40 -23.52
C SER A 56 10.42 10.25 -24.33
N ILE A 57 10.69 11.49 -23.92
CA ILE A 57 11.62 12.41 -24.60
C ILE A 57 12.79 12.85 -23.68
N CYS A 58 13.04 12.12 -22.59
CA CYS A 58 14.11 12.45 -21.65
C CYS A 58 15.48 12.01 -22.19
N LYS A 59 16.40 12.97 -22.35
CA LYS A 59 17.79 12.73 -22.78
C LYS A 59 18.77 12.41 -21.64
N ASN A 60 18.43 12.77 -20.41
CA ASN A 60 19.31 12.55 -19.25
C ASN A 60 18.94 11.22 -18.57
N SER A 61 19.63 10.15 -18.94
CA SER A 61 19.72 8.93 -18.14
C SER A 61 20.76 9.18 -17.06
N ASN A 62 20.36 9.29 -15.79
CA ASN A 62 21.33 9.32 -14.70
C ASN A 62 21.94 7.90 -14.58
N PRO A 63 23.27 7.70 -14.72
CA PRO A 63 23.87 6.36 -14.76
C PRO A 63 23.79 5.60 -13.42
N HIS A 64 23.30 6.22 -12.34
CA HIS A 64 22.97 5.53 -11.08
C HIS A 64 21.63 4.77 -11.10
N LEU A 65 20.92 4.72 -12.23
CA LEU A 65 19.67 3.99 -12.40
C LEU A 65 19.89 2.83 -13.38
N ILE A 66 20.29 1.67 -12.85
CA ILE A 66 20.43 0.45 -13.64
C ILE A 66 19.03 0.00 -14.10
N PRO A 67 18.74 -0.05 -15.41
CA PRO A 67 17.54 -0.69 -15.91
C PRO A 67 17.82 -2.20 -15.99
N LEU A 68 17.39 -2.96 -14.98
CA LEU A 68 17.38 -4.41 -15.06
C LEU A 68 16.28 -4.85 -16.02
N THR A 69 16.71 -5.16 -17.24
CA THR A 69 15.90 -5.66 -18.33
C THR A 69 15.65 -7.15 -18.12
N THR A 70 14.50 -7.51 -17.58
CA THR A 70 13.84 -8.79 -17.87
C THR A 70 12.36 -8.54 -18.12
N ALA A 71 11.86 -9.10 -19.22
CA ALA A 71 10.53 -8.89 -19.75
C ALA A 71 9.46 -9.51 -18.81
N ASN A 72 9.12 -8.82 -17.72
CA ASN A 72 7.89 -8.95 -16.93
C ASN A 72 7.81 -8.02 -15.71
N GLN A 73 8.84 -7.21 -15.45
CA GLN A 73 8.85 -6.28 -14.31
C GLN A 73 8.24 -4.92 -14.67
N VAL A 74 7.28 -4.48 -13.88
CA VAL A 74 6.84 -3.09 -13.86
C VAL A 74 7.93 -2.28 -13.20
N ASN A 75 8.25 -1.10 -13.74
CA ASN A 75 9.05 -0.09 -13.04
C ASN A 75 8.24 0.45 -11.84
N ILE A 76 8.06 -0.38 -10.81
CA ILE A 76 7.57 0.02 -9.50
C ILE A 76 8.78 0.61 -8.79
N PHE A 77 8.85 1.94 -8.79
CA PHE A 77 9.89 2.62 -8.04
C PHE A 77 9.60 2.40 -6.57
N ALA A 78 10.45 1.63 -5.89
CA ALA A 78 10.37 1.46 -4.44
C ALA A 78 10.38 2.84 -3.79
N SER A 79 9.25 3.27 -3.22
CA SER A 79 9.23 4.44 -2.37
C SER A 79 10.04 4.12 -1.12
N ASN A 80 10.71 5.12 -0.52
CA ASN A 80 11.37 4.99 0.79
C ASN A 80 10.40 4.74 1.96
N VAL A 81 9.12 4.43 1.67
CA VAL A 81 8.07 4.21 2.65
C VAL A 81 7.84 2.70 2.81
N THR A 82 7.81 2.25 4.06
CA THR A 82 7.47 0.87 4.41
C THR A 82 5.99 0.63 4.10
N HIS A 83 5.68 -0.46 3.41
CA HIS A 83 4.31 -0.90 3.19
C HIS A 83 3.98 -2.02 4.17
N LEU A 84 3.14 -1.69 5.14
CA LEU A 84 2.50 -2.68 6.00
C LEU A 84 1.50 -3.51 5.21
N GLN A 85 1.40 -4.78 5.57
CA GLN A 85 0.45 -5.71 5.01
C GLN A 85 -0.96 -5.33 5.44
N THR A 86 -1.75 -4.83 4.51
CA THR A 86 -3.09 -4.28 4.77
C THR A 86 -4.14 -4.87 3.83
N ALA A 87 -5.37 -4.94 4.32
CA ALA A 87 -6.54 -5.35 3.55
C ALA A 87 -7.76 -4.48 3.89
N LYS A 88 -8.58 -4.17 2.89
CA LYS A 88 -9.95 -3.69 3.11
C LYS A 88 -10.85 -4.88 3.37
N VAL A 89 -11.66 -4.77 4.42
CA VAL A 89 -12.54 -5.85 4.89
C VAL A 89 -13.89 -5.30 5.29
N PHE A 90 -14.93 -6.12 5.05
CA PHE A 90 -16.24 -5.90 5.65
C PHE A 90 -16.35 -6.66 6.96
N ILE A 91 -16.97 -6.05 7.96
CA ILE A 91 -17.31 -6.66 9.24
C ILE A 91 -18.81 -6.56 9.42
N THR A 92 -19.44 -7.69 9.72
CA THR A 92 -20.90 -7.77 9.92
C THR A 92 -21.18 -8.03 11.40
N GLY A 93 -21.88 -7.11 12.05
CA GLY A 93 -22.37 -7.29 13.42
C GLY A 93 -23.56 -8.25 13.46
N PRO A 94 -23.90 -8.82 14.64
CA PRO A 94 -25.05 -9.72 14.79
C PRO A 94 -26.40 -9.06 14.46
N THR A 95 -26.46 -7.73 14.47
CA THR A 95 -27.65 -6.95 14.07
C THR A 95 -27.81 -6.84 12.55
N GLY A 96 -26.86 -7.38 11.76
CA GLY A 96 -26.81 -7.22 10.31
C GLY A 96 -26.16 -5.92 9.83
N ILE A 97 -25.72 -5.04 10.75
CA ILE A 97 -24.97 -3.83 10.39
C ILE A 97 -23.62 -4.24 9.81
N ILE A 98 -23.30 -3.71 8.63
CA ILE A 98 -22.02 -3.95 7.94
C ILE A 98 -21.18 -2.68 7.99
N LYS A 99 -19.89 -2.82 8.31
CA LYS A 99 -18.90 -1.74 8.22
C LYS A 99 -17.74 -2.15 7.31
N LEU A 100 -17.39 -1.26 6.39
CA LEU A 100 -16.15 -1.34 5.62
C LEU A 100 -15.04 -0.62 6.40
N THR A 101 -13.93 -1.31 6.62
CA THR A 101 -12.75 -0.78 7.31
C THR A 101 -11.48 -1.40 6.74
N ARG A 102 -10.32 -1.08 7.32
CA ARG A 102 -9.05 -1.73 7.00
C ARG A 102 -8.53 -2.53 8.17
N CYS A 103 -7.87 -3.64 7.84
CA CYS A 103 -7.07 -4.41 8.79
C CYS A 103 -5.60 -4.39 8.41
N ILE A 104 -4.74 -4.51 9.41
CA ILE A 104 -3.32 -4.81 9.27
C ILE A 104 -3.07 -6.27 9.66
N LEU A 105 -2.17 -6.93 8.94
CA LEU A 105 -1.65 -8.24 9.30
C LEU A 105 -0.25 -8.03 9.88
N ASP A 106 -0.09 -8.36 11.15
CA ASP A 106 1.14 -8.12 11.91
C ASP A 106 1.58 -9.38 12.64
N GLY A 107 2.47 -10.15 12.02
CA GLY A 107 3.08 -11.33 12.64
C GLY A 107 4.01 -11.00 13.82
N GLY A 108 4.28 -9.72 14.11
CA GLY A 108 5.00 -9.29 15.31
C GLY A 108 4.11 -9.20 16.55
N SER A 109 2.79 -9.17 16.38
CA SER A 109 1.82 -9.12 17.46
C SER A 109 1.34 -10.53 17.83
N GLN A 110 1.38 -10.90 19.11
CA GLN A 110 0.91 -12.22 19.57
C GLN A 110 -0.61 -12.39 19.54
N SER A 111 -1.35 -11.28 19.60
CA SER A 111 -2.82 -11.29 19.69
C SER A 111 -3.43 -10.33 18.68
N SER A 112 -4.63 -10.66 18.23
CA SER A 112 -5.43 -9.81 17.38
C SER A 112 -6.21 -8.75 18.17
N PHE A 113 -6.39 -7.57 17.58
CA PHE A 113 -7.12 -6.44 18.18
C PHE A 113 -8.17 -5.86 17.24
N VAL A 114 -9.22 -5.27 17.81
CA VAL A 114 -10.27 -4.53 17.09
C VAL A 114 -10.59 -3.25 17.84
N SER A 115 -10.91 -2.17 17.12
CA SER A 115 -11.25 -0.91 17.80
C SER A 115 -12.49 -1.05 18.69
N THR A 116 -12.45 -0.48 19.90
CA THR A 116 -13.60 -0.39 20.81
C THR A 116 -14.83 0.21 20.11
N ARG A 117 -14.60 1.21 19.24
CA ARG A 117 -15.63 1.84 18.41
C ARG A 117 -16.39 0.81 17.55
N LEU A 118 -15.68 -0.11 16.90
CA LEU A 118 -16.33 -1.15 16.08
C LEU A 118 -17.07 -2.17 16.94
N VAL A 119 -16.52 -2.54 18.10
CA VAL A 119 -17.19 -3.42 19.06
C VAL A 119 -18.56 -2.84 19.42
N ASP A 120 -18.62 -1.55 19.76
CA ASP A 120 -19.84 -0.90 20.21
C ASP A 120 -20.83 -0.65 19.07
N ILE A 121 -20.38 -0.10 17.94
CA ILE A 121 -21.27 0.24 16.81
C ILE A 121 -21.87 -1.01 16.15
N LEU A 122 -21.11 -2.10 16.08
CA LEU A 122 -21.59 -3.37 15.51
C LEU A 122 -22.29 -4.25 16.54
N ASN A 123 -22.26 -3.88 17.83
CA ASN A 123 -22.72 -4.71 18.94
C ASN A 123 -22.11 -6.11 18.90
N LEU A 124 -20.79 -6.19 18.74
CA LEU A 124 -20.08 -7.46 18.63
C LEU A 124 -20.23 -8.29 19.91
N LYS A 125 -20.37 -9.61 19.75
CA LYS A 125 -20.52 -10.52 20.89
C LYS A 125 -19.23 -10.60 21.69
N VAL A 126 -19.29 -10.11 22.93
CA VAL A 126 -18.22 -10.24 23.92
C VAL A 126 -18.20 -11.68 24.45
N SER A 127 -17.06 -12.36 24.30
CA SER A 127 -16.86 -13.73 24.80
C SER A 127 -16.29 -13.74 26.22
N SER A 128 -15.41 -12.80 26.54
CA SER A 128 -14.79 -12.65 27.85
C SER A 128 -14.28 -11.22 28.05
N THR A 129 -13.91 -10.88 29.27
CA THR A 129 -13.13 -9.67 29.57
C THR A 129 -11.89 -10.12 30.32
N ASP A 130 -10.72 -9.89 29.72
CA ASP A 130 -9.45 -10.38 30.23
C ASP A 130 -8.56 -9.21 30.60
N ASN A 131 -7.83 -9.33 31.71
CA ASN A 131 -6.76 -8.40 32.06
C ASN A 131 -5.58 -8.64 31.13
N LEU A 132 -5.40 -7.76 30.15
CA LEU A 132 -4.37 -7.88 29.14
C LEU A 132 -3.34 -6.77 29.28
N GLU A 133 -2.09 -7.19 29.23
CA GLU A 133 -0.95 -6.30 29.16
C GLU A 133 -0.47 -6.25 27.71
N VAL A 134 -0.32 -5.03 27.16
CA VAL A 134 0.16 -4.83 25.78
C VAL A 134 1.54 -4.20 25.86
N ARG A 135 2.57 -4.96 25.45
CA ARG A 135 3.97 -4.53 25.45
C ARG A 135 4.55 -4.49 24.03
N GLY A 136 5.27 -3.41 23.73
CA GLY A 136 6.12 -3.32 22.55
C GLY A 136 7.54 -3.79 22.86
N PHE A 137 8.35 -4.00 21.80
CA PHE A 137 9.78 -4.26 21.97
C PHE A 137 10.45 -3.10 22.73
N GLU A 138 11.32 -3.41 23.69
CA GLU A 138 12.00 -2.44 24.56
C GLU A 138 11.07 -1.51 25.37
N SER A 139 9.83 -1.93 25.68
CA SER A 139 8.98 -1.19 26.62
C SER A 139 9.36 -1.47 28.08
N HIS A 140 9.67 -0.43 28.85
CA HIS A 140 10.07 -0.53 30.27
C HIS A 140 8.93 -0.31 31.28
N SER A 141 7.73 0.05 30.81
CA SER A 141 6.53 0.16 31.64
C SER A 141 5.33 -0.41 30.89
N SER A 142 4.48 -1.14 31.60
CA SER A 142 3.20 -1.60 31.06
C SER A 142 2.19 -1.70 32.18
N GLU A 143 0.99 -1.17 31.92
CA GLU A 143 -0.16 -1.38 32.78
C GLU A 143 -1.04 -2.47 32.18
N THR A 144 -1.40 -3.45 32.99
CA THR A 144 -2.44 -4.41 32.65
C THR A 144 -3.79 -3.71 32.70
N LYS A 145 -4.59 -3.83 31.62
CA LYS A 145 -5.93 -3.24 31.54
C LYS A 145 -6.96 -4.30 31.17
N PRO A 146 -8.16 -4.26 31.77
CA PRO A 146 -9.24 -5.14 31.33
C PRO A 146 -9.67 -4.77 29.92
N ARG A 147 -9.77 -5.76 29.03
CA ARG A 147 -10.19 -5.60 27.64
C ARG A 147 -11.25 -6.66 27.29
N ARG A 148 -12.33 -6.25 26.64
CA ARG A 148 -13.31 -7.19 26.07
C ARG A 148 -12.65 -7.99 24.95
N ARG A 149 -12.78 -9.30 25.00
CA ARG A 149 -12.50 -10.21 23.87
C ARG A 149 -13.79 -10.44 23.12
N VAL A 150 -13.77 -10.27 21.81
CA VAL A 150 -14.95 -10.43 20.95
C VAL A 150 -14.69 -11.42 19.83
N GLN A 151 -15.76 -12.00 19.29
CA GLN A 151 -15.72 -12.78 18.06
C GLN A 151 -16.22 -11.92 16.89
N LEU A 152 -15.50 -11.93 15.77
CA LEU A 152 -15.87 -11.21 14.57
C LEU A 152 -15.54 -12.00 13.30
N GLU A 153 -16.31 -11.75 12.25
CA GLU A 153 -16.07 -12.26 10.90
C GLU A 153 -15.61 -11.11 10.00
N LEU A 154 -14.42 -11.27 9.42
CA LEU A 154 -13.89 -10.39 8.40
C LEU A 154 -14.17 -11.01 7.03
N SER A 155 -14.78 -10.26 6.13
CA SER A 155 -15.12 -10.72 4.78
C SER A 155 -14.41 -9.90 3.69
N SER A 156 -14.05 -10.59 2.61
CA SER A 156 -13.40 -9.99 1.46
C SER A 156 -14.32 -8.99 0.76
N THR A 157 -13.74 -7.91 0.22
CA THR A 157 -14.44 -6.97 -0.66
C THR A 157 -14.62 -7.50 -2.09
N TRP A 158 -14.02 -8.66 -2.41
CA TRP A 158 -13.92 -9.17 -3.78
C TRP A 158 -14.75 -10.41 -4.10
N ASN A 159 -15.13 -11.16 -3.08
CA ASN A 159 -15.80 -12.46 -3.17
C ASN A 159 -16.48 -12.79 -1.82
N LYS A 160 -16.99 -14.01 -1.68
CA LYS A 160 -17.66 -14.49 -0.46
C LYS A 160 -16.69 -15.11 0.57
N SER A 161 -15.38 -14.95 0.40
CA SER A 161 -14.40 -15.48 1.35
C SER A 161 -14.44 -14.66 2.63
N SER A 162 -14.34 -15.34 3.77
CA SER A 162 -14.29 -14.73 5.09
C SER A 162 -13.36 -15.50 6.02
N VAL A 163 -12.98 -14.84 7.12
CA VAL A 163 -12.23 -15.42 8.24
C VAL A 163 -12.92 -15.00 9.52
N SER A 164 -13.25 -15.98 10.37
CA SER A 164 -13.71 -15.74 11.73
C SER A 164 -12.52 -15.73 12.68
N LEU A 165 -12.45 -14.74 13.57
CA LEU A 165 -11.38 -14.62 14.54
C LEU A 165 -11.88 -14.04 15.87
N SER A 166 -11.09 -14.25 16.91
CA SER A 166 -11.26 -13.55 18.18
C SER A 166 -10.26 -12.40 18.29
N ALA A 167 -10.70 -11.24 18.78
CA ALA A 167 -9.81 -10.10 18.98
C ALA A 167 -10.12 -9.39 20.30
N PHE A 168 -9.09 -8.80 20.91
CA PHE A 168 -9.25 -7.90 22.04
C PHE A 168 -9.62 -6.50 21.56
N GLU A 169 -10.46 -5.81 22.31
CA GLU A 169 -10.73 -4.42 22.01
C GLU A 169 -9.50 -3.53 22.27
N SER A 170 -9.37 -2.46 21.49
CA SER A 170 -8.43 -1.39 21.76
C SER A 170 -9.04 -0.01 21.52
N SER A 171 -8.78 0.90 22.45
CA SER A 171 -9.14 2.32 22.35
C SER A 171 -8.13 3.14 21.54
N ASP A 172 -6.98 2.56 21.19
CA ASP A 172 -5.91 3.29 20.54
C ASP A 172 -6.27 3.68 19.10
N THR A 173 -6.04 4.94 18.77
CA THR A 173 -6.24 5.48 17.42
C THR A 173 -4.97 5.32 16.61
N TYR A 174 -5.07 4.63 15.47
CA TYR A 174 -3.93 4.34 14.63
C TYR A 174 -3.60 5.49 13.68
N ALA A 175 -2.30 5.71 13.45
CA ALA A 175 -1.84 6.66 12.45
C ALA A 175 -2.36 6.24 11.06
N PRO A 176 -2.79 7.18 10.23
CA PRO A 176 -3.17 6.89 8.86
C PRO A 176 -2.03 6.19 8.12
N HIS A 177 -2.29 5.01 7.58
CA HIS A 177 -1.31 4.28 6.78
C HIS A 177 -1.73 4.23 5.32
N GLN A 178 -0.78 4.33 4.40
CA GLN A 178 -1.08 4.35 2.97
C GLN A 178 -1.64 3.01 2.47
N THR A 179 -2.54 3.07 1.49
CA THR A 179 -2.97 1.89 0.73
C THR A 179 -1.89 1.47 -0.28
N VAL A 180 -2.14 0.41 -1.05
CA VAL A 180 -1.23 0.00 -2.13
C VAL A 180 -1.01 1.14 -3.14
N PRO A 181 0.24 1.48 -3.51
CA PRO A 181 0.57 2.52 -4.48
C PRO A 181 -0.20 2.43 -5.79
N THR A 182 -0.40 3.59 -6.44
CA THR A 182 -1.20 3.69 -7.67
C THR A 182 -0.62 2.87 -8.83
N ASP A 183 0.71 2.82 -8.97
CA ASP A 183 1.41 2.04 -9.99
C ASP A 183 1.20 0.53 -9.82
N ILE A 184 1.32 0.03 -8.58
CA ILE A 184 1.01 -1.37 -8.25
C ILE A 184 -0.48 -1.67 -8.47
N THR A 185 -1.35 -0.72 -8.12
CA THR A 185 -2.80 -0.83 -8.37
C THR A 185 -3.11 -0.95 -9.86
N LEU A 186 -2.47 -0.15 -10.71
CA LEU A 186 -2.62 -0.22 -12.16
C LEU A 186 -2.08 -1.53 -12.74
N PHE A 187 -0.91 -1.97 -12.27
CA PHE A 187 -0.34 -3.27 -12.64
C PHE A 187 -1.28 -4.43 -12.30
N ALA A 188 -1.79 -4.46 -11.06
CA ALA A 188 -2.70 -5.50 -10.61
C ALA A 188 -3.96 -5.55 -11.47
N ARG A 189 -4.54 -4.38 -11.79
CA ARG A 189 -5.69 -4.28 -12.73
C ARG A 189 -5.37 -4.86 -14.10
N GLN A 190 -4.21 -4.52 -14.68
CA GLN A 190 -3.78 -5.06 -15.98
C GLN A 190 -3.64 -6.59 -15.95
N LYS A 191 -3.14 -7.14 -14.84
CA LYS A 191 -2.96 -8.58 -14.65
C LYS A 191 -4.22 -9.28 -14.09
N LYS A 192 -5.36 -8.58 -13.98
CA LYS A 192 -6.61 -9.09 -13.38
C LYS A 192 -6.41 -9.65 -11.96
N MET A 193 -5.49 -9.05 -11.21
CA MET A 193 -5.22 -9.37 -9.81
C MET A 193 -6.05 -8.46 -8.90
N LYS A 194 -6.67 -9.07 -7.90
CA LYS A 194 -7.49 -8.38 -6.89
C LYS A 194 -6.62 -8.05 -5.68
N LEU A 195 -6.22 -6.79 -5.52
CA LEU A 195 -5.43 -6.35 -4.36
C LEU A 195 -6.31 -6.28 -3.11
N ALA A 196 -5.78 -6.67 -1.96
CA ALA A 196 -6.55 -6.64 -0.71
C ALA A 196 -6.84 -5.21 -0.24
N ASP A 197 -5.95 -4.25 -0.50
CA ASP A 197 -6.12 -2.83 -0.12
C ASP A 197 -5.70 -1.86 -1.26
N PRO A 198 -6.47 -1.81 -2.37
CA PRO A 198 -6.14 -0.97 -3.51
C PRO A 198 -6.31 0.53 -3.18
N TYR A 199 -5.46 1.37 -3.78
CA TYR A 199 -5.67 2.82 -3.72
C TYR A 199 -6.93 3.24 -4.46
N GLU A 200 -7.78 3.97 -3.75
CA GLU A 200 -8.98 4.60 -4.28
C GLU A 200 -9.04 6.04 -3.78
N LYS A 201 -9.27 6.99 -4.70
CA LYS A 201 -9.19 8.44 -4.40
C LYS A 201 -10.17 8.92 -3.33
N THR A 202 -11.21 8.13 -3.05
CA THR A 202 -12.33 8.47 -2.17
C THR A 202 -12.22 7.86 -0.77
N ASP A 203 -11.22 7.00 -0.54
CA ASP A 203 -11.23 6.12 0.64
C ASP A 203 -10.12 6.52 1.62
N ASN A 204 -10.48 7.37 2.58
CA ASN A 204 -9.70 7.56 3.81
C ASN A 204 -10.24 6.62 4.90
N LEU A 205 -10.24 5.32 4.63
CA LEU A 205 -10.70 4.32 5.61
C LEU A 205 -9.65 4.16 6.74
N PRO A 206 -10.08 4.16 8.01
CA PRO A 206 -9.19 3.90 9.13
C PRO A 206 -8.75 2.44 9.15
N ILE A 207 -7.61 2.17 9.79
CA ILE A 207 -7.25 0.82 10.23
C ILE A 207 -7.88 0.63 11.60
N GLU A 208 -8.73 -0.38 11.74
CA GLU A 208 -9.48 -0.62 12.99
C GLU A 208 -9.40 -2.08 13.44
N VAL A 209 -8.66 -2.92 12.71
CA VAL A 209 -8.44 -4.33 13.05
C VAL A 209 -6.97 -4.68 12.86
N TRP A 210 -6.42 -5.41 13.81
CA TRP A 210 -5.05 -5.94 13.81
C TRP A 210 -5.14 -7.44 13.91
N ILE A 211 -4.57 -8.12 12.92
CA ILE A 211 -4.50 -9.57 12.89
C ILE A 211 -3.09 -9.95 13.32
N GLY A 212 -2.99 -10.42 14.56
CA GLY A 212 -1.75 -10.94 15.13
C GLY A 212 -1.43 -12.35 14.62
N ASP A 213 -0.34 -12.92 15.11
CA ASP A 213 0.12 -14.27 14.77
C ASP A 213 -0.90 -15.36 15.12
N ASP A 214 -1.75 -15.10 16.12
CA ASP A 214 -2.88 -15.97 16.51
C ASP A 214 -3.85 -16.27 15.36
N PHE A 215 -3.99 -15.36 14.39
CA PHE A 215 -4.83 -15.57 13.21
C PHE A 215 -4.12 -15.27 11.87
N TYR A 216 -2.89 -14.78 11.87
CA TYR A 216 -2.16 -14.36 10.66
C TYR A 216 -2.16 -15.45 9.58
N TRP A 217 -1.80 -16.67 9.97
CA TRP A 217 -1.70 -17.82 9.07
C TRP A 217 -3.04 -18.38 8.60
N THR A 218 -4.16 -17.98 9.22
CA THR A 218 -5.50 -18.30 8.73
C THR A 218 -5.93 -17.39 7.58
N VAL A 219 -5.34 -16.19 7.50
CA VAL A 219 -5.62 -15.19 6.47
C VAL A 219 -4.75 -15.38 5.24
N ILE A 220 -3.49 -15.76 5.43
CA ILE A 220 -2.55 -16.05 4.33
C ILE A 220 -2.88 -17.41 3.71
N THR A 221 -2.82 -17.49 2.37
CA THR A 221 -3.10 -18.73 1.63
C THR A 221 -1.82 -19.42 1.20
N VAL A 222 -1.92 -20.72 0.88
CA VAL A 222 -0.80 -21.55 0.41
C VAL A 222 -0.30 -21.22 -1.01
N LYS A 223 -0.90 -20.24 -1.69
CA LYS A 223 -0.46 -19.83 -3.03
C LYS A 223 0.92 -19.18 -2.95
N SER A 224 1.73 -19.36 -4.00
CA SER A 224 3.06 -18.77 -4.05
C SER A 224 2.98 -17.23 -4.08
N PRO A 225 3.81 -16.54 -3.25
CA PRO A 225 3.99 -15.10 -3.35
C PRO A 225 4.45 -14.67 -4.74
N LYS A 226 4.09 -13.46 -5.14
CA LYS A 226 4.52 -12.89 -6.41
C LYS A 226 5.47 -11.73 -6.17
N GLN A 227 6.75 -11.96 -6.44
CA GLN A 227 7.77 -10.92 -6.38
C GLN A 227 7.52 -9.88 -7.48
N LEU A 228 7.47 -8.60 -7.09
CA LEU A 228 7.34 -7.47 -8.00
C LEU A 228 8.69 -6.80 -8.25
N THR A 229 9.48 -6.65 -7.18
CA THR A 229 10.85 -6.13 -7.17
C THR A 229 11.65 -6.90 -6.10
N GLU A 230 12.94 -6.60 -5.94
CA GLU A 230 13.74 -7.14 -4.83
C GLU A 230 13.15 -6.80 -3.45
N SER A 231 12.45 -5.66 -3.34
CA SER A 231 11.92 -5.12 -2.09
C SER A 231 10.40 -5.19 -1.96
N LEU A 232 9.68 -5.69 -2.96
CA LEU A 232 8.22 -5.72 -2.98
C LEU A 232 7.69 -7.08 -3.42
N VAL A 233 6.76 -7.61 -2.63
CA VAL A 233 6.10 -8.90 -2.89
C VAL A 233 4.60 -8.76 -2.68
N LEU A 234 3.83 -9.45 -3.53
CA LEU A 234 2.40 -9.66 -3.31
C LEU A 234 2.19 -11.02 -2.65
N MET A 235 1.65 -11.00 -1.43
CA MET A 235 1.27 -12.17 -0.66
C MET A 235 -0.20 -12.52 -0.93
N PRO A 236 -0.54 -13.76 -1.28
CA PRO A 236 -1.92 -14.15 -1.52
C PRO A 236 -2.64 -14.44 -0.20
N SER A 237 -3.78 -13.78 0.02
CA SER A 237 -4.63 -13.97 1.20
C SER A 237 -6.08 -14.25 0.81
N VAL A 238 -6.89 -14.63 1.79
CA VAL A 238 -8.36 -14.75 1.67
C VAL A 238 -9.03 -13.45 1.21
N PHE A 239 -8.43 -12.29 1.51
CA PHE A 239 -8.96 -10.97 1.14
C PHE A 239 -8.44 -10.46 -0.20
N GLY A 240 -7.44 -11.11 -0.81
CA GLY A 240 -6.82 -10.70 -2.07
C GLY A 240 -5.30 -10.71 -2.00
N TRP A 241 -4.64 -10.05 -2.95
CA TRP A 241 -3.19 -9.88 -2.95
C TRP A 241 -2.79 -8.73 -2.04
N ILE A 242 -2.12 -9.04 -0.94
CA ILE A 242 -1.58 -8.11 0.04
C ILE A 242 -0.20 -7.66 -0.43
N LEU A 243 0.07 -6.35 -0.38
CA LEU A 243 1.41 -5.84 -0.63
C LEU A 243 2.26 -5.94 0.65
N SER A 244 3.45 -6.48 0.51
CA SER A 244 4.48 -6.49 1.55
C SER A 244 5.77 -5.92 0.98
N SER A 245 6.48 -5.13 1.79
CA SER A 245 7.78 -4.58 1.42
C SER A 245 8.87 -5.00 2.39
N SER A 246 10.07 -5.28 1.88
CA SER A 246 11.31 -5.27 2.67
C SER A 246 12.03 -3.94 2.44
N ARG A 247 12.68 -3.39 3.48
CA ARG A 247 13.60 -2.26 3.30
C ARG A 247 14.99 -2.79 3.01
N SER A 248 15.58 -2.39 1.89
CA SER A 248 16.97 -2.72 1.56
C SER A 248 17.98 -1.61 1.86
N MET A 249 17.54 -0.41 2.27
CA MET A 249 18.44 0.69 2.68
C MET A 249 17.80 1.55 3.78
N THR A 250 18.34 1.48 4.99
CA THR A 250 18.19 2.51 6.02
C THR A 250 19.46 3.35 6.01
N ASN A 251 19.43 4.55 5.44
CA ASN A 251 20.39 5.58 5.86
C ASN A 251 19.99 5.98 7.27
N MET A 252 20.51 5.26 8.26
CA MET A 252 20.56 5.73 9.63
C MET A 252 21.58 6.87 9.66
N SER A 253 21.10 8.12 9.65
CA SER A 253 21.89 9.21 10.18
C SER A 253 21.97 8.99 11.69
N ILE A 254 23.00 8.30 12.15
CA ILE A 254 23.40 8.30 13.55
C ILE A 254 23.89 9.73 13.83
N ALA A 255 23.09 10.52 14.51
CA ALA A 255 23.57 11.74 15.14
C ALA A 255 24.48 11.30 16.29
N HIS A 256 25.79 11.27 16.05
CA HIS A 256 26.76 11.24 17.14
C HIS A 256 26.76 12.63 17.78
N GLU A 257 26.01 12.80 18.87
CA GLU A 257 26.31 13.86 19.82
C GLU A 257 27.59 13.46 20.56
N TYR A 258 28.73 13.97 20.08
CA TYR A 258 29.95 14.00 20.86
C TYR A 258 29.82 15.13 21.89
N SER A 259 29.48 14.76 23.13
CA SER A 259 29.70 15.60 24.28
C SER A 259 31.20 15.58 24.59
N TYR A 260 31.93 16.61 24.18
CA TYR A 260 33.24 16.89 24.77
C TYR A 260 33.01 17.51 26.16
N ILE A 261 33.58 16.88 27.19
CA ILE A 261 33.86 17.52 28.48
C ILE A 261 35.10 18.40 28.31
#